data_AF-A0A9W4X7V6-F1
#
_entry.id   AF-A0A9W4X7V6-F1
#
_cell.length_a   1.000
_cell.length_b   1.000
_cell.length_c   1.000
_cell.angle_alpha   90.00
_cell.angle_beta   90.00
_cell.angle_gamma   90.00
#
_symmetry.space_group_name_H-M   'P 1'
#
loop_
_entity.id
_entity.type
_entity.pdbx_description
1 polymer ?
#
loop_
_entity_poly.entity_id
_entity_poly.type
_entity_poly.pdbx_seq_one_letter_code
_entity_poly.pdbx_strand_id
1 'polypeptide(L)'
;MKITRLLSAFLLLLLFACNKKENLKSAQSGLVGKDQVETDSISKGDEVAPQKGSINLFTLTPKDSSDVAFVSLSDIYPVNDEKDTLVLPNIEKLGKYDAQYFTFDKNYRKRFLSKTNISETDSVFILDYAKRKLVSFVVKNLKTAAMLNGYSSEGDWPYHNYDFMIGFEINKKHLNGFSDYFRAAFVYVGKENPFSKEGLKPIDWKKVSSKEYPSKPMKSEDRTLLKNKSTGTAYAFKTADYQYFLQDYLDANKTIYARRFLVTDAKTKAIIIEKLYSQSEGTSPAPLNYEEGDNEINQWTGKLFKNKPAVVFGFEYFSFGCPEISIIDKSNEEIFIQCDNRH
;
A
#
# COMPACT_ATOMS: atom_id res chain seq x y z
N MET A 1 37.94 -20.92 -22.50
CA MET A 1 38.82 -20.47 -21.40
C MET A 1 39.12 -18.99 -21.61
N LYS A 2 39.06 -18.19 -20.53
CA LYS A 2 39.28 -16.74 -20.40
C LYS A 2 38.08 -15.81 -20.65
N ILE A 3 37.45 -15.55 -19.50
CA ILE A 3 36.56 -14.47 -19.10
C ILE A 3 37.33 -13.15 -19.12
N THR A 4 36.68 -12.06 -19.53
CA THR A 4 37.15 -10.70 -19.21
C THR A 4 36.00 -9.92 -18.58
N ARG A 5 36.10 -9.73 -17.26
CA ARG A 5 35.32 -8.78 -16.46
C ARG A 5 35.88 -7.38 -16.69
N LEU A 6 35.05 -6.34 -16.74
CA LEU A 6 35.47 -4.98 -16.43
C LEU A 6 34.66 -4.46 -15.25
N LEU A 7 35.41 -3.98 -14.26
CA LEU A 7 34.97 -3.50 -12.95
C LEU A 7 34.45 -2.07 -13.02
N SER A 8 33.43 -1.84 -12.19
CA SER A 8 32.97 -0.57 -11.64
C SER A 8 34.10 0.19 -10.93
N ALA A 9 34.13 1.52 -11.10
CA ALA A 9 34.99 2.42 -10.33
C ALA A 9 34.13 3.48 -9.63
N PHE A 10 34.27 3.50 -8.31
CA PHE A 10 33.78 4.47 -7.34
C PHE A 10 34.14 5.93 -7.69
N LEU A 11 33.25 6.85 -7.34
CA LEU A 11 33.60 8.26 -7.12
C LEU A 11 33.06 8.72 -5.76
N LEU A 12 33.99 8.92 -4.83
CA LEU A 12 33.83 9.67 -3.57
C LEU A 12 34.05 11.17 -3.84
N LEU A 13 33.64 12.01 -2.86
CA LEU A 13 33.94 13.46 -2.64
C LEU A 13 32.74 14.38 -3.01
N LEU A 14 32.26 15.34 -2.19
CA LEU A 14 32.87 16.15 -1.13
C LEU A 14 31.86 16.61 -0.06
N LEU A 15 32.37 16.74 1.17
CA LEU A 15 31.82 17.56 2.25
C LEU A 15 32.07 19.05 1.95
N PHE A 16 31.05 19.89 2.14
CA PHE A 16 31.24 21.32 2.42
C PHE A 16 30.47 21.71 3.69
N ALA A 17 31.24 22.00 4.74
CA ALA A 17 30.81 22.74 5.90
C ALA A 17 30.84 24.24 5.60
N CYS A 18 29.83 24.98 6.06
CA CYS A 18 29.91 26.43 6.19
C CYS A 18 29.33 26.86 7.55
N ASN A 19 30.17 27.54 8.31
CA ASN A 19 29.94 28.09 9.64
C ASN A 19 29.41 29.53 9.52
N LYS A 20 28.38 29.91 10.30
CA LYS A 20 28.32 31.25 10.93
C LYS A 20 27.24 31.40 12.03
N LYS A 21 27.75 31.67 13.24
CA LYS A 21 27.30 32.56 14.35
C LYS A 21 26.16 33.56 14.02
N GLU A 22 25.32 34.07 14.93
CA GLU A 22 25.24 34.09 16.41
C GLU A 22 23.86 34.67 16.86
N ASN A 23 23.47 34.34 18.10
CA ASN A 23 22.74 35.12 19.12
C ASN A 23 21.21 35.43 19.04
N LEU A 24 20.52 34.71 19.95
CA LEU A 24 19.43 35.09 20.88
C LEU A 24 19.10 36.57 21.09
N LYS A 25 17.79 36.88 21.16
CA LYS A 25 17.15 37.59 22.28
C LYS A 25 15.65 37.26 22.37
N SER A 26 15.19 37.07 23.60
CA SER A 26 13.85 36.63 24.03
C SER A 26 12.98 37.78 24.54
N ALA A 27 11.65 37.51 24.58
CA ALA A 27 10.58 38.10 25.41
C ALA A 27 10.06 39.51 24.98
N GLN A 28 8.76 39.87 25.02
CA GLN A 28 7.62 39.33 25.76
C GLN A 28 6.26 39.88 25.22
N SER A 29 5.21 39.04 25.29
CA SER A 29 3.75 39.26 25.52
C SER A 29 2.94 40.43 24.92
N GLY A 30 1.72 40.10 24.43
CA GLY A 30 0.55 41.00 24.51
C GLY A 30 -0.63 40.78 23.54
N LEU A 31 -1.57 39.89 23.94
CA LEU A 31 -3.06 40.01 23.88
C LEU A 31 -3.86 40.31 22.57
N VAL A 32 -4.81 39.37 22.32
CA VAL A 32 -6.22 39.51 21.88
C VAL A 32 -6.58 39.52 20.39
N GLY A 33 -7.22 38.42 19.97
CA GLY A 33 -8.59 38.41 19.41
C GLY A 33 -8.77 38.37 17.89
N LYS A 34 -9.14 37.20 17.34
CA LYS A 34 -10.38 36.93 16.58
C LYS A 34 -10.27 35.65 15.75
N ASP A 35 -11.25 34.77 15.97
CA ASP A 35 -11.84 33.77 15.06
C ASP A 35 -10.96 33.25 13.92
N GLN A 36 -10.39 32.05 14.10
CA GLN A 36 -9.94 31.22 12.99
C GLN A 36 -10.41 29.78 13.13
N VAL A 37 -11.01 29.35 12.02
CA VAL A 37 -11.49 28.02 11.67
C VAL A 37 -10.38 27.00 11.87
N GLU A 38 -10.71 25.92 12.57
CA GLU A 38 -9.85 24.77 12.81
C GLU A 38 -9.53 24.09 11.47
N THR A 39 -8.35 24.39 10.92
CA THR A 39 -7.73 23.63 9.83
C THR A 39 -6.75 22.64 10.45
N ASP A 40 -7.16 21.37 10.47
CA ASP A 40 -6.27 20.26 10.80
C ASP A 40 -5.12 20.18 9.80
N SER A 41 -3.95 20.62 10.25
CA SER A 41 -2.67 20.35 9.61
C SER A 41 -2.23 18.93 9.98
N ILE A 42 -2.31 17.99 9.03
CA ILE A 42 -1.67 16.68 9.19
C ILE A 42 -0.17 16.88 8.97
N SER A 43 0.59 16.79 10.06
CA SER A 43 2.05 16.68 10.08
C SER A 43 2.48 15.39 9.36
N LYS A 44 3.47 15.51 8.47
CA LYS A 44 4.23 14.36 7.96
C LYS A 44 5.09 13.78 9.08
N GLY A 45 5.06 12.46 9.20
CA GLY A 45 6.00 11.68 9.99
C GLY A 45 5.44 11.24 11.34
N ASP A 46 4.44 10.38 11.31
CA ASP A 46 4.21 9.36 12.34
C ASP A 46 3.44 8.22 11.64
N GLU A 47 3.85 6.97 11.87
CA GLU A 47 3.05 5.80 11.50
C GLU A 47 1.66 5.97 12.10
N VAL A 48 0.67 6.26 11.24
CA VAL A 48 -0.71 6.35 11.67
C VAL A 48 -1.15 4.94 12.02
N ALA A 49 -1.08 4.61 13.31
CA ALA A 49 -1.68 3.40 13.85
C ALA A 49 -3.12 3.29 13.32
N PRO A 50 -3.55 2.11 12.83
CA PRO A 50 -4.86 1.96 12.21
C PRO A 50 -5.95 2.49 13.14
N GLN A 51 -6.71 3.50 12.68
CA GLN A 51 -7.81 4.06 13.45
C GLN A 51 -8.77 2.94 13.87
N LYS A 52 -9.23 2.98 15.11
CA LYS A 52 -10.09 1.95 15.72
C LYS A 52 -11.41 1.82 14.93
N GLY A 53 -11.42 0.93 13.94
CA GLY A 53 -12.51 0.78 12.96
C GLY A 53 -12.06 0.50 11.51
N SER A 54 -10.77 0.68 11.19
CA SER A 54 -10.21 0.35 9.89
C SER A 54 -10.04 -1.18 9.70
N ILE A 55 -10.27 -1.65 8.48
CA ILE A 55 -10.08 -3.05 8.10
C ILE A 55 -8.60 -3.23 7.77
N ASN A 56 -7.91 -4.15 8.46
CA ASN A 56 -6.55 -4.55 8.07
C ASN A 56 -6.63 -5.49 6.86
N LEU A 57 -6.23 -4.99 5.70
CA LEU A 57 -6.09 -5.78 4.48
C LEU A 57 -4.63 -6.14 4.25
N PHE A 58 -4.36 -7.41 3.99
CA PHE A 58 -3.02 -7.91 3.68
C PHE A 58 -2.94 -8.37 2.23
N THR A 59 -1.72 -8.59 1.74
CA THR A 59 -1.47 -9.18 0.43
C THR A 59 -1.12 -10.67 0.54
N LEU A 60 -1.08 -11.34 -0.61
CA LEU A 60 -0.66 -12.73 -0.71
C LEU A 60 0.57 -12.81 -1.61
N THR A 61 1.68 -13.34 -1.09
CA THR A 61 2.96 -13.43 -1.81
C THR A 61 3.24 -14.88 -2.18
N PRO A 62 3.52 -15.20 -3.45
CA PRO A 62 3.95 -16.55 -3.80
C PRO A 62 5.36 -16.82 -3.24
N LYS A 63 5.55 -17.96 -2.58
CA LYS A 63 6.91 -18.47 -2.30
C LYS A 63 7.40 -19.23 -3.52
N ASP A 64 8.49 -18.77 -4.12
CA ASP A 64 9.04 -19.34 -5.34
C ASP A 64 9.41 -20.82 -5.18
N SER A 65 9.25 -21.58 -6.28
CA SER A 65 9.54 -23.02 -6.39
C SER A 65 8.84 -23.92 -5.34
N SER A 66 7.81 -23.42 -4.66
CA SER A 66 7.02 -24.18 -3.68
C SER A 66 5.52 -24.12 -3.98
N ASP A 67 4.74 -25.00 -3.34
CA ASP A 67 3.27 -24.98 -3.35
C ASP A 67 2.68 -24.01 -2.31
N VAL A 68 3.50 -23.11 -1.74
CA VAL A 68 3.11 -22.18 -0.68
C VAL A 68 2.91 -20.76 -1.20
N ALA A 69 1.74 -20.20 -0.94
CA ALA A 69 1.52 -18.77 -0.90
C ALA A 69 1.54 -18.32 0.57
N PHE A 70 2.03 -17.12 0.83
CA PHE A 70 2.27 -16.63 2.17
C PHE A 70 1.53 -15.32 2.39
N VAL A 71 0.82 -15.24 3.51
CA VAL A 71 0.24 -13.99 4.00
C VAL A 71 1.11 -13.53 5.15
N SER A 72 1.78 -12.38 4.99
CA SER A 72 2.47 -11.76 6.11
C SER A 72 1.50 -10.97 6.97
N LEU A 73 1.64 -11.07 8.29
CA LEU A 73 0.92 -10.29 9.28
C LEU A 73 1.89 -9.48 10.15
N SER A 74 3.13 -9.31 9.68
CA SER A 74 4.17 -8.58 10.40
C SER A 74 3.84 -7.12 10.68
N ASP A 75 3.02 -6.46 9.86
CA ASP A 75 2.60 -5.07 10.13
C ASP A 75 1.72 -4.95 11.39
N ILE A 76 1.08 -6.04 11.82
CA ILE A 76 0.26 -6.08 13.05
C ILE A 76 0.86 -6.99 14.14
N TYR A 77 2.04 -7.57 13.89
CA TYR A 77 2.77 -8.40 14.83
C TYR A 77 4.10 -7.72 15.17
N PRO A 78 4.44 -7.50 16.45
CA PRO A 78 5.62 -6.70 16.83
C PRO A 78 6.94 -7.45 16.59
N VAL A 79 7.29 -7.69 15.33
CA VAL A 79 8.48 -8.42 14.91
C VAL A 79 9.77 -7.62 15.10
N ASN A 80 9.67 -6.29 15.09
CA ASN A 80 10.83 -5.37 15.16
C ASN A 80 11.31 -5.07 16.59
N ASP A 81 10.67 -5.62 17.61
CA ASP A 81 11.15 -5.46 18.99
C ASP A 81 12.33 -6.42 19.25
N GLU A 82 13.56 -5.94 19.04
CA GLU A 82 14.78 -6.72 19.28
C GLU A 82 14.94 -7.18 20.74
N LYS A 83 14.24 -6.54 21.69
CA LYS A 83 14.24 -6.98 23.09
C LYS A 83 13.32 -8.19 23.31
N ASP A 84 12.42 -8.46 22.37
CA ASP A 84 11.51 -9.60 22.41
C ASP A 84 12.19 -10.85 21.83
N THR A 85 12.92 -11.56 22.70
CA THR A 85 13.57 -12.84 22.37
C THR A 85 12.59 -13.99 22.11
N LEU A 86 11.28 -13.75 22.25
CA LEU A 86 10.23 -14.75 22.03
C LEU A 86 9.52 -14.58 20.68
N VAL A 87 9.94 -13.65 19.83
CA VAL A 87 9.38 -13.47 18.48
C VAL A 87 9.68 -14.68 17.59
N LEU A 88 10.92 -15.19 17.65
CA LEU A 88 11.40 -16.32 16.87
C LEU A 88 12.05 -17.39 17.77
N PRO A 89 12.06 -18.66 17.34
CA PRO A 89 12.93 -19.67 17.94
C PRO A 89 14.41 -19.34 17.70
N ASN A 90 15.30 -20.06 18.39
CA ASN A 90 16.73 -19.95 18.13
C ASN A 90 17.04 -20.48 16.71
N ILE A 91 17.12 -19.55 15.76
CA ILE A 91 17.30 -19.87 14.33
C ILE A 91 18.68 -20.45 14.05
N GLU A 92 19.71 -20.13 14.84
CA GLU A 92 21.05 -20.71 14.69
C GLU A 92 21.05 -22.22 14.89
N LYS A 93 20.15 -22.73 15.75
CA LYS A 93 19.96 -24.17 15.94
C LYS A 93 19.24 -24.86 14.78
N LEU A 94 18.43 -24.12 14.00
CA LEU A 94 17.83 -24.64 12.76
C LEU A 94 18.88 -24.75 11.67
N GLY A 95 19.87 -23.85 11.68
CA GLY A 95 20.89 -23.75 10.65
C GLY A 95 20.45 -22.87 9.47
N LYS A 96 21.43 -22.39 8.72
CA LYS A 96 21.27 -21.33 7.70
C LYS A 96 20.15 -21.56 6.68
N TYR A 97 20.00 -22.79 6.19
CA TYR A 97 19.05 -23.11 5.12
C TYR A 97 17.62 -23.30 5.67
N ASP A 98 17.46 -24.07 6.75
CA ASP A 98 16.16 -24.30 7.37
C ASP A 98 15.61 -23.04 8.06
N ALA A 99 16.50 -22.13 8.47
CA ALA A 99 16.11 -20.82 8.98
C ALA A 99 15.47 -19.91 7.92
N GLN A 100 15.61 -20.17 6.61
CA GLN A 100 15.00 -19.30 5.59
C GLN A 100 13.46 -19.39 5.57
N TYR A 101 12.92 -20.54 5.99
CA TYR A 101 11.49 -20.78 6.09
C TYR A 101 11.21 -21.92 7.06
N PHE A 102 10.42 -21.66 8.10
CA PHE A 102 10.05 -22.69 9.07
C PHE A 102 8.70 -22.41 9.72
N THR A 103 8.05 -23.47 10.19
CA THR A 103 6.75 -23.39 10.86
C THR A 103 6.93 -23.21 12.36
N PHE A 104 6.02 -22.47 12.99
CA PHE A 104 6.04 -22.25 14.43
C PHE A 104 5.49 -23.44 15.21
N ASP A 105 6.21 -23.83 16.25
CA ASP A 105 5.70 -24.71 17.28
C ASP A 105 4.57 -24.05 18.09
N LYS A 106 3.83 -24.87 18.84
CA LYS A 106 2.62 -24.47 19.58
C LYS A 106 2.78 -23.21 20.44
N ASN A 107 3.92 -23.03 21.10
CA ASN A 107 4.16 -21.86 21.97
C ASN A 107 4.35 -20.56 21.17
N TYR A 108 5.13 -20.60 20.08
CA TYR A 108 5.33 -19.44 19.19
C TYR A 108 4.03 -19.08 18.47
N ARG A 109 3.27 -20.09 17.99
CA ARG A 109 1.94 -19.87 17.41
C ARG A 109 1.00 -19.19 18.40
N LYS A 110 0.89 -19.69 19.63
CA LYS A 110 0.02 -19.11 20.67
C LYS A 110 0.38 -17.65 20.93
N ARG A 111 1.67 -17.32 20.97
CA ARG A 111 2.14 -15.94 21.10
C ARG A 111 1.73 -15.09 19.90
N PHE A 112 2.02 -15.55 18.69
CA PHE A 112 1.66 -14.88 17.44
C PHE A 112 0.17 -14.50 17.39
N LEU A 113 -0.71 -15.48 17.62
CA LEU A 113 -2.15 -15.27 17.64
C LEU A 113 -2.58 -14.30 18.75
N SER A 114 -2.00 -14.41 19.94
CA SER A 114 -2.30 -13.49 21.05
C SER A 114 -1.87 -12.05 20.77
N LYS A 115 -0.72 -11.85 20.10
CA LYS A 115 -0.16 -10.52 19.82
C LYS A 115 -0.87 -9.82 18.66
N THR A 116 -1.42 -10.59 17.73
CA THR A 116 -2.21 -10.08 16.59
C THR A 116 -3.71 -9.98 16.90
N ASN A 117 -4.14 -10.41 18.09
CA ASN A 117 -5.55 -10.51 18.49
C ASN A 117 -6.39 -11.39 17.54
N ILE A 118 -5.78 -12.46 17.01
CA ILE A 118 -6.42 -13.44 16.14
C ILE A 118 -6.78 -14.69 16.95
N SER A 119 -7.99 -15.20 16.77
CA SER A 119 -8.45 -16.43 17.38
C SER A 119 -8.23 -17.64 16.46
N GLU A 120 -8.03 -18.81 17.06
CA GLU A 120 -8.06 -20.10 16.33
C GLU A 120 -9.41 -20.36 15.61
N THR A 121 -10.48 -19.70 16.07
CA THR A 121 -11.82 -19.79 15.46
C THR A 121 -12.07 -18.79 14.34
N ASP A 122 -11.17 -17.82 14.15
CA ASP A 122 -11.26 -16.88 13.03
C ASP A 122 -10.97 -17.60 11.70
N SER A 123 -11.20 -16.88 10.61
CA SER A 123 -10.88 -17.33 9.26
C SER A 123 -10.02 -16.32 8.52
N VAL A 124 -9.12 -16.83 7.68
CA VAL A 124 -8.40 -16.09 6.66
C VAL A 124 -9.25 -16.11 5.39
N PHE A 125 -9.75 -14.96 4.97
CA PHE A 125 -10.51 -14.75 3.74
C PHE A 125 -9.60 -14.16 2.67
N ILE A 126 -9.54 -14.80 1.50
CA ILE A 126 -8.69 -14.37 0.38
C ILE A 126 -9.59 -14.12 -0.83
N LEU A 127 -9.68 -12.85 -1.24
CA LEU A 127 -10.45 -12.40 -2.39
C LEU A 127 -9.51 -12.10 -3.56
N ASP A 128 -9.67 -12.79 -4.68
CA ASP A 128 -9.26 -12.27 -5.98
C ASP A 128 -10.31 -11.27 -6.47
N TYR A 129 -10.01 -9.99 -6.42
CA TYR A 129 -11.00 -8.98 -6.78
C TYR A 129 -11.20 -8.86 -8.30
N ALA A 130 -10.21 -9.26 -9.10
CA ALA A 130 -10.29 -9.22 -10.56
C ALA A 130 -11.09 -10.41 -11.13
N LYS A 131 -10.91 -11.61 -10.56
CA LYS A 131 -11.62 -12.84 -10.93
C LYS A 131 -12.88 -13.09 -10.10
N ARG A 132 -13.14 -12.27 -9.07
CA ARG A 132 -14.25 -12.39 -8.12
C ARG A 132 -14.30 -13.76 -7.43
N LYS A 133 -13.13 -14.30 -7.10
CA LYS A 133 -13.01 -15.58 -6.40
C LYS A 133 -12.68 -15.34 -4.94
N LEU A 134 -13.45 -15.99 -4.07
CA LEU A 134 -13.24 -15.91 -2.63
C LEU A 134 -13.00 -17.33 -2.10
N VAL A 135 -11.95 -17.49 -1.32
CA VAL A 135 -11.72 -18.69 -0.50
C VAL A 135 -11.57 -18.30 0.96
N SER A 136 -11.82 -19.25 1.85
CA SER A 136 -11.69 -19.05 3.29
C SER A 136 -11.07 -20.27 3.96
N PHE A 137 -10.20 -20.03 4.94
CA PHE A 137 -9.54 -21.07 5.73
C PHE A 137 -9.69 -20.74 7.22
N VAL A 138 -10.14 -21.71 8.02
CA VAL A 138 -10.17 -21.54 9.47
C VAL A 138 -8.74 -21.49 10.00
N VAL A 139 -8.42 -20.48 10.83
CA VAL A 139 -7.07 -20.23 11.35
C VAL A 139 -6.48 -21.48 12.00
N LYS A 140 -7.24 -22.23 12.80
CA LYS A 140 -6.78 -23.49 13.44
C LYS A 140 -6.23 -24.55 12.50
N ASN A 141 -6.60 -24.51 11.22
CA ASN A 141 -6.17 -25.48 10.22
C ASN A 141 -4.97 -25.00 9.40
N LEU A 142 -4.55 -23.75 9.57
CA LEU A 142 -3.40 -23.17 8.88
C LEU A 142 -2.14 -23.29 9.74
N LYS A 143 -1.00 -23.48 9.10
CA LYS A 143 0.30 -23.37 9.77
C LYS A 143 0.67 -21.89 9.91
N THR A 144 1.20 -21.53 11.07
CA THR A 144 1.93 -20.27 11.25
C THR A 144 3.37 -20.53 10.88
N ALA A 145 3.98 -19.64 10.09
CA ALA A 145 5.35 -19.78 9.64
C ALA A 145 6.08 -18.44 9.62
N ALA A 146 7.40 -18.51 9.68
CA ALA A 146 8.30 -17.42 9.37
C ALA A 146 8.96 -17.68 8.01
N MET A 147 9.10 -16.64 7.21
CA MET A 147 9.72 -16.65 5.88
C MET A 147 10.65 -15.45 5.77
N LEU A 148 11.87 -15.63 5.26
CA LEU A 148 12.74 -14.48 4.96
C LEU A 148 12.05 -13.52 3.99
N ASN A 149 12.24 -12.22 4.24
CA ASN A 149 11.77 -11.17 3.35
C ASN A 149 12.60 -11.14 2.05
N GLY A 150 12.10 -10.42 1.04
CA GLY A 150 12.76 -10.34 -0.28
C GLY A 150 14.06 -9.51 -0.33
N TYR A 151 14.43 -8.85 0.77
CA TYR A 151 15.63 -8.01 0.91
C TYR A 151 16.77 -8.73 1.62
N SER A 152 16.46 -9.80 2.36
CA SER A 152 17.45 -10.64 3.03
C SER A 152 17.96 -11.72 2.09
N SER A 153 19.25 -12.02 2.18
CA SER A 153 19.95 -13.01 1.37
C SER A 153 20.70 -14.00 2.23
N GLU A 154 21.16 -15.10 1.63
CA GLU A 154 22.02 -16.06 2.32
C GLU A 154 23.32 -15.45 2.88
N GLY A 155 23.78 -14.30 2.36
CA GLY A 155 24.97 -13.61 2.85
C GLY A 155 24.77 -12.98 4.23
N ASP A 156 23.52 -12.74 4.63
CA ASP A 156 23.15 -11.99 5.84
C ASP A 156 23.04 -12.88 7.08
N TRP A 157 23.49 -14.14 6.99
CA TRP A 157 23.51 -15.05 8.13
C TRP A 157 24.52 -14.62 9.20
N PRO A 158 24.17 -14.60 10.51
CA PRO A 158 22.87 -14.98 11.09
C PRO A 158 21.80 -13.90 10.92
N TYR A 159 20.58 -14.33 10.62
CA TYR A 159 19.44 -13.43 10.40
C TYR A 159 18.94 -12.79 11.71
N HIS A 160 18.32 -11.63 11.60
CA HIS A 160 17.66 -10.89 12.68
C HIS A 160 16.14 -10.99 12.57
N ASN A 161 15.41 -10.59 13.62
CA ASN A 161 13.94 -10.64 13.61
C ASN A 161 13.34 -9.84 12.42
N TYR A 162 13.93 -8.68 12.12
CA TYR A 162 13.55 -7.82 10.98
C TYR A 162 13.73 -8.50 9.61
N ASP A 163 14.45 -9.62 9.53
CA ASP A 163 14.59 -10.36 8.27
C ASP A 163 13.36 -11.24 7.97
N PHE A 164 12.48 -11.45 8.95
CA PHE A 164 11.39 -12.43 8.84
C PHE A 164 9.99 -11.82 8.69
N MET A 165 9.32 -12.18 7.61
CA MET A 165 7.87 -12.09 7.47
C MET A 165 7.21 -13.22 8.27
N ILE A 166 6.21 -12.90 9.09
CA ILE A 166 5.56 -13.88 9.98
C ILE A 166 4.06 -13.86 9.74
N GLY A 167 3.48 -15.04 9.50
CA GLY A 167 2.07 -15.15 9.18
C GLY A 167 1.64 -16.56 8.82
N PHE A 168 0.74 -16.70 7.85
CA PHE A 168 0.11 -17.97 7.52
C PHE A 168 0.58 -18.56 6.19
N GLU A 169 0.80 -19.87 6.19
CA GLU A 169 1.02 -20.68 4.99
C GLU A 169 -0.33 -21.02 4.33
N ILE A 170 -0.46 -20.73 3.04
CA ILE A 170 -1.63 -21.08 2.21
C ILE A 170 -1.15 -22.00 1.08
N ASN A 171 -1.74 -23.18 0.95
CA ASN A 171 -1.39 -24.06 -0.16
C ASN A 171 -2.01 -23.56 -1.48
N LYS A 172 -1.15 -23.31 -2.49
CA LYS A 172 -1.51 -22.77 -3.81
C LYS A 172 -2.57 -23.61 -4.53
N LYS A 173 -2.66 -24.92 -4.27
CA LYS A 173 -3.70 -25.79 -4.87
C LYS A 173 -5.13 -25.36 -4.51
N HIS A 174 -5.30 -24.65 -3.40
CA HIS A 174 -6.60 -24.12 -2.99
C HIS A 174 -6.90 -22.74 -3.61
N LEU A 175 -5.97 -22.20 -4.38
CA LEU A 175 -6.05 -20.90 -5.06
C LEU A 175 -6.18 -21.06 -6.57
N ASN A 176 -6.80 -22.16 -7.02
CA ASN A 176 -6.93 -22.45 -8.44
C ASN A 176 -7.76 -21.39 -9.18
N GLY A 177 -7.12 -20.79 -10.18
CA GLY A 177 -7.67 -19.75 -11.04
C GLY A 177 -7.87 -18.39 -10.34
N PHE A 178 -7.11 -18.13 -9.28
CA PHE A 178 -6.68 -16.78 -8.93
C PHE A 178 -5.79 -16.21 -10.05
N SER A 179 -5.60 -14.90 -10.04
CA SER A 179 -4.73 -14.14 -10.93
C SER A 179 -3.27 -14.48 -10.67
N ASP A 180 -2.45 -14.30 -11.70
CA ASP A 180 -1.03 -14.64 -11.66
C ASP A 180 -0.31 -13.90 -10.54
N TYR A 181 0.58 -14.63 -9.87
CA TYR A 181 1.34 -14.15 -8.71
C TYR A 181 0.49 -13.52 -7.59
N PHE A 182 -0.83 -13.79 -7.58
CA PHE A 182 -1.78 -13.24 -6.62
C PHE A 182 -1.83 -11.70 -6.57
N ARG A 183 -1.45 -11.01 -7.65
CA ARG A 183 -1.43 -9.52 -7.72
C ARG A 183 -2.77 -8.86 -7.42
N ALA A 184 -3.87 -9.57 -7.68
CA ALA A 184 -5.23 -9.12 -7.42
C ALA A 184 -5.85 -9.70 -6.14
N ALA A 185 -5.03 -10.21 -5.21
CA ALA A 185 -5.51 -10.84 -3.98
C ALA A 185 -5.48 -9.86 -2.79
N PHE A 186 -6.64 -9.70 -2.14
CA PHE A 186 -6.72 -9.11 -0.80
C PHE A 186 -7.03 -10.17 0.24
N VAL A 187 -6.36 -10.06 1.37
CA VAL A 187 -6.50 -10.98 2.49
C VAL A 187 -7.05 -10.23 3.71
N TYR A 188 -8.00 -10.83 4.39
CA TYR A 188 -8.50 -10.36 5.67
C TYR A 188 -8.55 -11.51 6.67
N VAL A 189 -8.20 -11.26 7.93
CA VAL A 189 -8.29 -12.26 9.01
C VAL A 189 -9.27 -11.78 10.06
N GLY A 190 -10.30 -12.58 10.32
CA GLY A 190 -11.30 -12.27 11.34
C GLY A 190 -12.45 -13.26 11.37
N LYS A 191 -13.48 -12.93 12.16
CA LYS A 191 -14.64 -13.81 12.39
C LYS A 191 -15.53 -13.97 11.15
N GLU A 192 -15.67 -12.91 10.37
CA GLU A 192 -16.61 -12.86 9.25
C GLU A 192 -15.95 -12.30 7.99
N ASN A 193 -16.42 -12.78 6.83
CA ASN A 193 -15.98 -12.27 5.53
C ASN A 193 -16.41 -10.80 5.36
N PRO A 194 -15.47 -9.85 5.17
CA PRO A 194 -15.80 -8.44 4.99
C PRO A 194 -16.18 -8.12 3.54
N PHE A 195 -15.88 -8.97 2.57
CA PHE A 195 -15.97 -8.66 1.14
C PHE A 195 -17.41 -8.75 0.62
N SER A 196 -17.80 -7.79 -0.21
CA SER A 196 -19.10 -7.73 -0.89
C SER A 196 -19.17 -8.69 -2.08
N LYS A 197 -20.38 -9.12 -2.44
CA LYS A 197 -20.66 -9.91 -3.64
C LYS A 197 -20.80 -9.05 -4.91
N GLU A 198 -21.05 -7.75 -4.77
CA GLU A 198 -21.19 -6.82 -5.90
C GLU A 198 -19.86 -6.67 -6.68
N GLY A 199 -18.75 -6.68 -5.94
CA GLY A 199 -17.40 -6.71 -6.47
C GLY A 199 -16.93 -5.38 -7.06
N LEU A 200 -15.71 -5.43 -7.58
CA LEU A 200 -15.09 -4.30 -8.27
C LEU A 200 -15.31 -4.39 -9.78
N LYS A 201 -15.09 -3.25 -10.44
CA LYS A 201 -14.99 -3.14 -11.89
C LYS A 201 -13.77 -2.29 -12.27
N PRO A 202 -13.13 -2.58 -13.41
CA PRO A 202 -12.09 -1.73 -13.93
C PRO A 202 -12.66 -0.36 -14.31
N ILE A 203 -11.85 0.68 -14.13
CA ILE A 203 -12.16 2.00 -14.70
C ILE A 203 -11.79 1.98 -16.18
N ASP A 204 -12.76 2.18 -17.06
CA ASP A 204 -12.55 2.31 -18.51
C ASP A 204 -12.50 3.79 -18.89
N TRP A 205 -11.30 4.34 -18.94
CA TRP A 205 -11.09 5.76 -19.19
C TRP A 205 -11.49 6.14 -20.62
N LYS A 206 -12.13 7.30 -20.76
CA LYS A 206 -12.38 7.93 -22.05
C LYS A 206 -11.78 9.32 -22.06
N LYS A 207 -11.01 9.62 -23.12
CA LYS A 207 -10.51 10.98 -23.36
C LYS A 207 -11.68 11.95 -23.48
N VAL A 208 -11.59 13.08 -22.79
CA VAL A 208 -12.58 14.15 -22.81
C VAL A 208 -11.92 15.49 -23.06
N SER A 209 -12.72 16.48 -23.43
CA SER A 209 -12.20 17.85 -23.52
C SER A 209 -11.87 18.40 -22.13
N SER A 210 -10.88 19.29 -22.04
CA SER A 210 -10.54 19.96 -20.77
C SER A 210 -11.69 20.77 -20.18
N LYS A 211 -12.70 21.12 -20.99
CA LYS A 211 -13.93 21.81 -20.56
C LYS A 211 -14.87 20.91 -19.76
N GLU A 212 -14.76 19.59 -19.92
CA GLU A 212 -15.56 18.62 -19.16
C GLU A 212 -14.94 18.30 -17.79
N TYR A 213 -13.64 18.56 -17.62
CA TYR A 213 -12.98 18.39 -16.33
C TYR A 213 -13.51 19.43 -15.32
N PRO A 214 -13.95 19.03 -14.11
CA PRO A 214 -14.54 19.95 -13.15
C PRO A 214 -13.63 21.13 -12.81
N SER A 215 -14.19 22.34 -12.89
CA SER A 215 -13.51 23.57 -12.50
C SER A 215 -13.45 23.68 -10.97
N LYS A 216 -12.49 22.97 -10.36
CA LYS A 216 -12.15 23.09 -8.94
C LYS A 216 -10.77 23.74 -8.80
N PRO A 217 -10.63 24.83 -8.04
CA PRO A 217 -9.32 25.35 -7.65
C PRO A 217 -8.50 24.25 -6.98
N MET A 218 -7.25 24.11 -7.39
CA MET A 218 -6.31 23.15 -6.83
C MET A 218 -5.77 23.67 -5.48
N LYS A 219 -5.42 22.77 -4.56
CA LYS A 219 -4.78 23.12 -3.28
C LYS A 219 -3.45 23.84 -3.50
N SER A 220 -3.00 24.65 -2.53
CA SER A 220 -1.77 25.44 -2.65
C SER A 220 -0.51 24.58 -2.81
N GLU A 221 -0.42 23.47 -2.08
CA GLU A 221 0.67 22.50 -2.18
C GLU A 221 0.76 21.87 -3.57
N ASP A 222 -0.35 21.35 -4.09
CA ASP A 222 -0.47 20.77 -5.43
C ASP A 222 -0.08 21.78 -6.51
N ARG A 223 -0.53 23.04 -6.41
CA ARG A 223 -0.14 24.11 -7.35
C ARG A 223 1.37 24.36 -7.32
N THR A 224 1.98 24.26 -6.15
CA THR A 224 3.42 24.43 -5.98
C THR A 224 4.18 23.26 -6.60
N LEU A 225 3.72 22.03 -6.37
CA LEU A 225 4.31 20.82 -6.94
C LEU A 225 4.24 20.79 -8.47
N LEU A 226 3.13 21.28 -9.02
CA LEU A 226 2.90 21.34 -10.47
C LEU A 226 3.44 22.61 -11.12
N LYS A 227 4.24 23.42 -10.40
CA LYS A 227 4.90 24.59 -10.98
C LYS A 227 5.76 24.16 -12.17
N ASN A 228 5.63 24.87 -13.28
CA ASN A 228 6.30 24.58 -14.56
C ASN A 228 5.89 23.25 -15.23
N LYS A 229 4.79 22.62 -14.80
CA LYS A 229 4.18 21.48 -15.50
C LYS A 229 3.11 21.97 -16.46
N SER A 230 2.96 21.28 -17.59
CA SER A 230 1.93 21.60 -18.59
C SER A 230 0.75 20.65 -18.46
N THR A 231 -0.48 21.16 -18.65
CA THR A 231 -1.69 20.33 -18.65
C THR A 231 -1.68 19.39 -19.86
N GLY A 232 -1.92 18.10 -19.61
CA GLY A 232 -2.02 17.05 -20.63
C GLY A 232 -3.47 16.66 -20.96
N THR A 233 -3.67 15.39 -21.27
CA THR A 233 -4.99 14.83 -21.60
C THR A 233 -5.90 14.73 -20.37
N ALA A 234 -7.19 15.01 -20.56
CA ALA A 234 -8.23 14.79 -19.56
C ALA A 234 -9.00 13.50 -19.89
N TYR A 235 -9.41 12.78 -18.85
CA TYR A 235 -10.18 11.55 -18.97
C TYR A 235 -11.38 11.59 -18.04
N ALA A 236 -12.44 10.87 -18.44
CA ALA A 236 -13.60 10.66 -17.61
C ALA A 236 -14.05 9.19 -17.64
N PHE A 237 -14.70 8.79 -16.56
CA PHE A 237 -15.44 7.55 -16.44
C PHE A 237 -16.69 7.79 -15.61
N LYS A 238 -17.75 7.00 -15.81
CA LYS A 238 -19.00 7.15 -15.06
C LYS A 238 -19.58 5.82 -14.62
N THR A 239 -20.23 5.85 -13.47
CA THR A 239 -21.09 4.79 -12.95
C THR A 239 -22.50 5.36 -12.72
N ALA A 240 -23.40 4.56 -12.14
CA ALA A 240 -24.72 5.06 -11.77
C ALA A 240 -24.65 6.16 -10.69
N ASP A 241 -23.70 6.02 -9.77
CA ASP A 241 -23.62 6.85 -8.56
C ASP A 241 -22.51 7.91 -8.62
N TYR A 242 -21.49 7.71 -9.45
CA TYR A 242 -20.31 8.59 -9.46
C TYR A 242 -19.82 8.93 -10.87
N GLN A 243 -19.19 10.11 -10.99
CA GLN A 243 -18.37 10.50 -12.15
C GLN A 243 -16.92 10.70 -11.70
N TYR A 244 -16.01 10.17 -12.48
CA TYR A 244 -14.58 10.11 -12.22
C TYR A 244 -13.90 10.95 -13.27
N PHE A 245 -12.98 11.82 -12.87
CA PHE A 245 -12.21 12.67 -13.75
C PHE A 245 -10.75 12.58 -13.41
N LEU A 246 -9.91 12.62 -14.45
CA LEU A 246 -8.47 12.55 -14.31
C LEU A 246 -7.83 13.54 -15.28
N GLN A 247 -6.84 14.29 -14.83
CA GLN A 247 -6.10 15.23 -15.64
C GLN A 247 -4.60 14.95 -15.52
N ASP A 248 -3.96 14.66 -16.65
CA ASP A 248 -2.51 14.52 -16.71
C ASP A 248 -1.83 15.89 -16.57
N TYR A 249 -0.68 15.90 -15.91
CA TYR A 249 0.27 17.00 -15.86
C TYR A 249 1.64 16.48 -16.32
N LEU A 250 2.20 17.15 -17.32
CA LEU A 250 3.40 16.74 -18.03
C LEU A 250 4.59 17.59 -17.62
N ASP A 251 5.77 16.97 -17.52
CA ASP A 251 7.03 17.68 -17.37
C ASP A 251 7.51 18.33 -18.69
N ALA A 252 8.72 18.91 -18.66
CA ALA A 252 9.33 19.55 -19.82
C ALA A 252 9.56 18.60 -20.99
N ASN A 253 9.72 17.30 -20.71
CA ASN A 253 9.95 16.24 -21.69
C ASN A 253 8.64 15.60 -22.19
N LYS A 254 7.48 16.17 -21.83
CA LYS A 254 6.15 15.63 -22.15
C LYS A 254 5.88 14.25 -21.55
N THR A 255 6.60 13.90 -20.48
CA THR A 255 6.35 12.69 -19.69
C THR A 255 5.35 13.00 -18.59
N ILE A 256 4.50 12.02 -18.25
CA ILE A 256 3.48 12.15 -17.20
C ILE A 256 4.18 12.31 -15.86
N TYR A 257 4.12 13.51 -15.29
CA TYR A 257 4.68 13.83 -13.98
C TYR A 257 3.68 13.58 -12.86
N ALA A 258 2.42 13.95 -13.08
CA ALA A 258 1.37 13.78 -12.09
C ALA A 258 0.00 13.64 -12.74
N ARG A 259 -0.97 13.17 -11.95
CA ARG A 259 -2.38 13.04 -12.31
C ARG A 259 -3.24 13.58 -11.19
N ARG A 260 -4.05 14.59 -11.50
CA ARG A 260 -5.08 15.06 -10.58
C ARG A 260 -6.36 14.26 -10.82
N PHE A 261 -6.85 13.64 -9.77
CA PHE A 261 -8.01 12.76 -9.79
C PHE A 261 -9.14 13.36 -8.96
N LEU A 262 -10.35 13.35 -9.53
CA LEU A 262 -11.57 13.80 -8.86
C LEU A 262 -12.65 12.72 -8.97
N VAL A 263 -13.38 12.50 -7.88
CA VAL A 263 -14.64 11.75 -7.90
C VAL A 263 -15.76 12.69 -7.47
N THR A 264 -16.85 12.67 -8.23
CA THR A 264 -18.05 13.47 -7.94
C THR A 264 -19.28 12.58 -7.83
N ASP A 265 -20.22 13.00 -6.99
CA ASP A 265 -21.55 12.39 -6.94
C ASP A 265 -22.28 12.64 -8.27
N ALA A 266 -22.81 11.60 -8.90
CA ALA A 266 -23.39 11.70 -10.24
C ALA A 266 -24.63 12.60 -10.29
N LYS A 267 -25.37 12.73 -9.18
CA LYS A 267 -26.63 13.49 -9.09
C LYS A 267 -26.39 14.95 -8.71
N THR A 268 -25.67 15.17 -7.61
CA THR A 268 -25.44 16.49 -7.02
C THR A 268 -24.23 17.21 -7.61
N LYS A 269 -23.34 16.50 -8.30
CA LYS A 269 -22.06 17.00 -8.83
C LYS A 269 -21.08 17.47 -7.75
N ALA A 270 -21.37 17.19 -6.48
CA ALA A 270 -20.47 17.49 -5.38
C ALA A 270 -19.19 16.67 -5.51
N ILE A 271 -18.04 17.31 -5.30
CA ILE A 271 -16.74 16.64 -5.30
C ILE A 271 -16.57 15.91 -3.98
N ILE A 272 -16.34 14.59 -4.07
CA ILE A 272 -16.18 13.68 -2.94
C ILE A 272 -14.70 13.46 -2.67
N ILE A 273 -13.95 13.03 -3.69
CA ILE A 273 -12.51 12.78 -3.60
C ILE A 273 -11.77 13.80 -4.47
N GLU A 274 -10.65 14.29 -3.95
CA GLU A 274 -9.62 14.98 -4.72
C GLU A 274 -8.25 14.47 -4.30
N LYS A 275 -7.48 13.95 -5.26
CA LYS A 275 -6.12 13.48 -5.07
C LYS A 275 -5.19 13.97 -6.18
N LEU A 276 -3.93 14.14 -5.83
CA LEU A 276 -2.85 14.37 -6.79
C LEU A 276 -1.84 13.23 -6.63
N TYR A 277 -1.75 12.38 -7.66
CA TYR A 277 -0.78 11.29 -7.73
C TYR A 277 0.42 11.79 -8.53
N SER A 278 1.62 11.74 -7.97
CA SER A 278 2.78 12.40 -8.57
C SER A 278 4.04 11.57 -8.42
N GLN A 279 4.97 11.73 -9.36
CA GLN A 279 6.27 11.10 -9.24
C GLN A 279 7.00 11.59 -7.98
N SER A 280 7.49 10.63 -7.20
CA SER A 280 8.38 10.87 -6.07
C SER A 280 9.42 9.74 -5.97
N GLU A 281 10.28 9.77 -4.95
CA GLU A 281 11.23 8.69 -4.75
C GLU A 281 10.48 7.39 -4.42
N GLY A 282 10.54 6.44 -5.36
CA GLY A 282 9.86 5.15 -5.22
C GLY A 282 8.34 5.19 -5.41
N THR A 283 7.76 6.27 -5.93
CA THR A 283 6.37 6.27 -6.39
C THR A 283 6.19 6.92 -7.75
N SER A 284 5.27 6.39 -8.55
CA SER A 284 4.93 6.97 -9.85
C SER A 284 3.47 6.74 -10.21
N PRO A 285 2.85 7.59 -11.04
CA PRO A 285 1.51 7.32 -11.55
C PRO A 285 1.47 6.01 -12.35
N ALA A 286 0.55 5.11 -12.00
CA ALA A 286 0.38 3.81 -12.67
C ALA A 286 -0.31 3.98 -14.04
N PRO A 287 0.09 3.26 -15.12
CA PRO A 287 -0.54 3.34 -16.43
C PRO A 287 -2.07 3.25 -16.39
N LEU A 288 -2.74 4.04 -17.24
CA LEU A 288 -4.20 3.99 -17.33
C LEU A 288 -4.68 2.74 -18.04
N ASN A 289 -5.67 2.08 -17.45
CA ASN A 289 -6.35 0.94 -18.06
C ASN A 289 -6.75 1.27 -19.51
N TYR A 290 -6.42 0.37 -20.44
CA TYR A 290 -6.82 0.40 -21.86
C TYR A 290 -6.31 1.57 -22.70
N GLU A 291 -5.47 2.46 -22.16
CA GLU A 291 -4.94 3.62 -22.92
C GLU A 291 -3.46 3.48 -23.28
N GLU A 292 -2.66 2.79 -22.46
CA GLU A 292 -1.19 2.75 -22.57
C GLU A 292 -0.65 1.42 -23.13
N GLY A 293 -1.52 0.60 -23.75
CA GLY A 293 -1.13 -0.63 -24.47
C GLY A 293 -0.78 -1.83 -23.57
N ASP A 294 -0.79 -1.65 -22.26
CA ASP A 294 -0.68 -2.74 -21.30
C ASP A 294 -2.03 -3.47 -21.16
N ASN A 295 -1.97 -4.80 -21.05
CA ASN A 295 -3.13 -5.63 -20.74
C ASN A 295 -3.38 -5.71 -19.22
N GLU A 296 -2.49 -5.18 -18.39
CA GLU A 296 -2.66 -5.11 -16.94
C GLU A 296 -3.75 -4.08 -16.57
N ILE A 297 -4.61 -4.46 -15.62
CA ILE A 297 -5.70 -3.62 -15.12
C ILE A 297 -5.32 -3.09 -13.75
N ASN A 298 -5.01 -1.80 -13.72
CA ASN A 298 -4.49 -1.09 -12.56
C ASN A 298 -5.60 -0.43 -11.75
N GLN A 299 -6.48 0.36 -12.38
CA GLN A 299 -7.47 1.16 -11.65
C GLN A 299 -8.80 0.42 -11.48
N TRP A 300 -9.28 0.36 -10.24
CA TRP A 300 -10.52 -0.32 -9.88
C TRP A 300 -11.44 0.59 -9.07
N THR A 301 -12.75 0.38 -9.22
CA THR A 301 -13.76 1.01 -8.36
C THR A 301 -14.97 0.10 -8.16
N GLY A 302 -15.73 0.30 -7.08
CA GLY A 302 -16.96 -0.44 -6.81
C GLY A 302 -17.13 -0.80 -5.35
N LYS A 303 -18.02 -1.76 -5.07
CA LYS A 303 -18.34 -2.20 -3.71
C LYS A 303 -17.42 -3.34 -3.32
N LEU A 304 -16.33 -3.02 -2.61
CA LEU A 304 -15.38 -4.01 -2.10
C LEU A 304 -15.86 -4.67 -0.80
N PHE A 305 -16.41 -3.90 0.12
CA PHE A 305 -16.81 -4.39 1.45
C PHE A 305 -18.32 -4.38 1.65
N LYS A 306 -18.80 -5.28 2.49
CA LYS A 306 -20.16 -5.27 3.01
C LYS A 306 -20.36 -4.03 3.88
N ASN A 307 -21.51 -3.37 3.73
CA ASN A 307 -21.92 -2.26 4.59
C ASN A 307 -20.97 -1.04 4.64
N LYS A 308 -20.02 -0.91 3.69
CA LYS A 308 -19.22 0.30 3.50
C LYS A 308 -19.54 0.96 2.15
N PRO A 309 -19.20 2.25 1.96
CA PRO A 309 -19.28 2.92 0.67
C PRO A 309 -18.45 2.23 -0.41
N ALA A 310 -18.64 2.66 -1.66
CA ALA A 310 -17.80 2.20 -2.76
C ALA A 310 -16.35 2.68 -2.56
N VAL A 311 -15.40 2.01 -3.22
CA VAL A 311 -13.97 2.35 -3.13
C VAL A 311 -13.39 2.67 -4.49
N VAL A 312 -12.21 3.29 -4.50
CA VAL A 312 -11.40 3.54 -5.70
C VAL A 312 -9.91 3.47 -5.36
N PHE A 313 -9.12 2.82 -6.21
CA PHE A 313 -7.67 2.63 -5.99
C PHE A 313 -6.93 2.25 -7.29
N GLY A 314 -5.59 2.13 -7.20
CA GLY A 314 -4.73 1.63 -8.29
C GLY A 314 -4.11 2.71 -9.19
N PHE A 315 -3.90 3.91 -8.66
CA PHE A 315 -3.43 5.08 -9.43
C PHE A 315 -1.92 5.30 -9.36
N GLU A 316 -1.22 4.61 -8.46
CA GLU A 316 0.23 4.73 -8.27
C GLU A 316 0.88 3.35 -8.19
N TYR A 317 2.13 3.29 -8.66
CA TYR A 317 3.06 2.22 -8.37
C TYR A 317 3.99 2.65 -7.24
N PHE A 318 4.31 1.68 -6.39
CA PHE A 318 5.16 1.85 -5.22
C PHE A 318 6.36 0.90 -5.35
N SER A 319 7.56 1.48 -5.42
CA SER A 319 8.82 0.78 -5.10
C SER A 319 9.05 0.76 -3.59
N PHE A 320 8.61 1.82 -2.89
CA PHE A 320 8.67 1.96 -1.44
C PHE A 320 7.28 2.31 -0.91
N GLY A 321 6.87 1.67 0.19
CA GLY A 321 5.56 1.88 0.80
C GLY A 321 4.49 0.93 0.28
N CYS A 322 3.28 1.08 0.83
CA CYS A 322 2.14 0.22 0.50
C CYS A 322 1.02 1.01 -0.21
N PRO A 323 0.31 0.39 -1.16
CA PRO A 323 -0.83 1.02 -1.77
C PRO A 323 -1.99 1.23 -0.79
N GLU A 324 -2.85 2.19 -1.11
CA GLU A 324 -4.02 2.55 -0.31
C GLU A 324 -5.32 2.42 -1.12
N ILE A 325 -6.44 2.28 -0.41
CA ILE A 325 -7.78 2.20 -0.97
C ILE A 325 -8.65 3.33 -0.42
N SER A 326 -9.12 4.22 -1.29
CA SER A 326 -9.96 5.34 -0.89
C SER A 326 -11.43 4.94 -0.80
N ILE A 327 -12.06 5.25 0.32
CA ILE A 327 -13.51 5.16 0.47
C ILE A 327 -14.16 6.37 -0.22
N ILE A 328 -15.11 6.13 -1.12
CA ILE A 328 -15.86 7.18 -1.84
C ILE A 328 -17.01 7.67 -0.97
N ASP A 329 -16.67 8.45 0.05
CA ASP A 329 -17.61 9.20 0.89
C ASP A 329 -16.98 10.51 1.41
N LYS A 330 -17.69 11.20 2.30
CA LYS A 330 -17.23 12.48 2.87
C LYS A 330 -16.20 12.33 3.99
N SER A 331 -15.90 11.11 4.44
CA SER A 331 -14.95 10.87 5.53
C SER A 331 -13.50 11.05 5.07
N ASN A 332 -13.23 10.90 3.77
CA ASN A 332 -11.87 10.76 3.22
C ASN A 332 -11.08 9.63 3.90
N GLU A 333 -11.76 8.57 4.36
CA GLU A 333 -11.12 7.37 4.92
C GLU A 333 -10.28 6.67 3.84
N GLU A 334 -9.03 6.37 4.18
CA GLU A 334 -8.13 5.53 3.41
C GLU A 334 -7.93 4.21 4.15
N ILE A 335 -7.96 3.10 3.42
CA ILE A 335 -7.58 1.78 3.92
C ILE A 335 -6.17 1.49 3.40
N PHE A 336 -5.19 1.53 4.31
CA PHE A 336 -3.82 1.15 4.03
C PHE A 336 -3.67 -0.36 3.96
N ILE A 337 -3.13 -0.85 2.85
CA ILE A 337 -2.82 -2.26 2.69
C ILE A 337 -1.57 -2.58 3.49
N GLN A 338 -1.66 -3.58 4.35
CA GLN A 338 -0.58 -4.16 5.13
C GLN A 338 0.25 -5.06 4.21
N CYS A 339 1.26 -4.47 3.55
CA CYS A 339 2.06 -5.13 2.53
C CYS A 339 3.43 -5.61 3.02
N ASP A 340 3.73 -5.49 4.32
CA ASP A 340 5.02 -5.83 4.92
C ASP A 340 6.19 -5.09 4.24
N ASN A 341 6.05 -3.76 4.15
CA ASN A 341 7.05 -2.89 3.54
C ASN A 341 8.23 -2.68 4.50
N ARG A 342 9.36 -3.33 4.19
CA ARG A 342 10.59 -3.30 5.00
C ARG A 342 11.70 -2.41 4.45
N HIS A 343 11.34 -1.51 3.54
CA HIS A 343 12.26 -0.56 2.92
C HIS A 343 12.58 0.64 3.80
#